data_AF-H0Q672-F1
#
_entry.id   AF-H0Q672-F1
#
_cell.length_a   1.000
_cell.length_b   1.000
_cell.length_c   1.000
_cell.angle_alpha   90.00
_cell.angle_beta   90.00
_cell.angle_gamma   90.00
#
_symmetry.space_group_name_H-M   'P 1'
#
loop_
_entity.id
_entity.type
_entity.pdbx_description
1 polymer ?
#
loop_
_entity_poly.entity_id
_entity_poly.type
_entity_poly.pdbx_seq_one_letter_code
_entity_poly.pdbx_strand_id
1 'polypeptide(L)'
;MANTREQVVAAVEAVFPQAMWKTVLELLDFYGVEPYEREKERVQLAIVALSRGREDELLNLIQTAKVDYRDVLLWNDHGGMSEADGQRARQAVQEILKRWGRDS
;
A
#
# COMPACT_ATOMS: atom_id res chain seq x y z
N MET A 1 -22.19 2.21 5.09
CA MET A 1 -22.09 3.14 3.94
C MET A 1 -21.11 2.50 2.96
N ALA A 2 -21.40 2.54 1.66
CA ALA A 2 -20.46 2.05 0.66
C ALA A 2 -19.31 3.06 0.50
N ASN A 3 -18.08 2.58 0.34
CA ASN A 3 -16.96 3.45 0.01
C ASN A 3 -17.10 3.94 -1.44
N THR A 4 -16.68 5.17 -1.73
CA THR A 4 -16.82 5.78 -3.06
C THR A 4 -15.48 6.20 -3.65
N ARG A 5 -15.45 6.41 -4.96
CA ARG A 5 -14.25 6.88 -5.66
C ARG A 5 -13.84 8.28 -5.20
N GLU A 6 -14.79 9.13 -4.87
CA GLU A 6 -14.53 10.48 -4.35
C GLU A 6 -13.79 10.42 -3.01
N GLN A 7 -14.10 9.44 -2.17
CA GLN A 7 -13.38 9.22 -0.92
C GLN A 7 -11.94 8.77 -1.17
N VAL A 8 -11.70 7.92 -2.19
CA VAL A 8 -10.34 7.53 -2.60
C VAL A 8 -9.55 8.74 -3.07
N VAL A 9 -10.15 9.59 -3.91
CA VAL A 9 -9.49 10.83 -4.37
C VAL A 9 -9.13 11.73 -3.19
N ALA A 10 -10.08 12.00 -2.29
CA ALA A 10 -9.84 12.82 -1.11
C ALA A 10 -8.74 12.23 -0.20
N ALA A 11 -8.68 10.90 -0.07
CA ALA A 11 -7.63 10.24 0.71
C ALA A 11 -6.25 10.38 0.05
N VAL A 12 -6.15 10.25 -1.27
CA VAL A 12 -4.90 10.48 -2.01
C VAL A 12 -4.43 11.92 -1.85
N GLU A 13 -5.34 12.89 -1.99
CA GLU A 13 -5.04 14.31 -1.83
C GLU A 13 -4.52 14.66 -0.43
N ALA A 14 -5.03 13.97 0.60
CA ALA A 14 -4.63 14.18 1.99
C ALA A 14 -3.26 13.55 2.33
N VAL A 15 -2.84 12.50 1.63
CA VAL A 15 -1.69 11.67 2.00
C VAL A 15 -0.47 11.91 1.10
N PHE A 16 -0.69 12.22 -0.18
CA PHE A 16 0.39 12.37 -1.16
C PHE A 16 0.58 13.83 -1.60
N PRO A 17 1.80 14.23 -2.01
CA PRO A 17 2.03 15.52 -2.65
C PRO A 17 1.24 15.66 -3.97
N GLN A 18 0.80 16.89 -4.29
CA GLN A 18 -0.02 17.18 -5.48
C GLN A 18 0.58 16.66 -6.79
N ALA A 19 1.90 16.72 -6.93
CA ALA A 19 2.60 16.23 -8.11
C ALA A 19 2.39 14.72 -8.37
N MET A 20 2.01 13.95 -7.34
CA MET A 20 1.86 12.50 -7.40
C MET A 20 0.40 12.04 -7.53
N TRP A 21 -0.59 12.91 -7.31
CA TRP A 21 -2.01 12.50 -7.22
C TRP A 21 -2.47 11.70 -8.44
N LYS A 22 -2.17 12.19 -9.63
CA LYS A 22 -2.55 11.52 -10.88
C LYS A 22 -1.93 10.12 -10.96
N THR A 23 -0.62 10.01 -10.74
CA THR A 23 0.10 8.74 -10.79
C THR A 23 -0.41 7.75 -9.74
N VAL A 24 -0.64 8.21 -8.50
CA VAL A 24 -1.18 7.35 -7.43
C VAL A 24 -2.57 6.83 -7.76
N LEU A 25 -3.45 7.67 -8.31
CA LEU A 25 -4.80 7.25 -8.72
C LEU A 25 -4.75 6.23 -9.86
N GLU A 26 -3.89 6.45 -10.86
CA GLU A 26 -3.65 5.49 -11.95
C GLU A 26 -3.12 4.15 -11.40
N LEU A 27 -2.22 4.19 -10.42
CA LEU A 27 -1.71 2.98 -9.76
C LEU A 27 -2.79 2.22 -9.00
N LEU A 28 -3.65 2.91 -8.25
CA LEU A 28 -4.76 2.30 -7.52
C LEU A 28 -5.77 1.62 -8.45
N ASP A 29 -5.92 2.12 -9.68
CA ASP A 29 -6.84 1.57 -10.68
C ASP A 29 -6.40 0.21 -11.25
N PHE A 30 -5.18 -0.26 -10.95
CA PHE A 30 -4.78 -1.65 -11.20
C PHE A 30 -5.45 -2.67 -10.28
N TYR A 31 -6.08 -2.23 -9.18
CA TYR A 31 -6.87 -3.09 -8.30
C TYR A 31 -8.37 -2.92 -8.55
N GLY A 32 -9.10 -4.04 -8.58
CA GLY A 32 -10.54 -4.10 -8.88
C GLY A 32 -10.83 -4.28 -10.37
N VAL A 33 -9.87 -4.84 -11.12
CA VAL A 33 -10.00 -5.18 -12.54
C VAL A 33 -10.47 -6.63 -12.68
N GLU A 34 -9.96 -7.52 -11.84
CA GLU A 34 -10.28 -8.94 -11.90
C GLU A 34 -11.56 -9.27 -11.10
N PRO A 35 -12.36 -10.27 -11.51
CA PRO A 35 -13.64 -10.58 -10.84
C PRO A 35 -13.53 -10.96 -9.36
N TYR A 36 -12.36 -11.44 -8.93
CA TYR A 36 -12.06 -11.82 -7.55
C TYR A 36 -11.51 -10.66 -6.70
N GLU A 37 -11.17 -9.53 -7.31
CA GLU A 37 -10.72 -8.31 -6.63
C GLU A 37 -11.93 -7.52 -6.14
N ARG A 38 -12.48 -7.95 -5.01
CA ARG A 38 -13.68 -7.36 -4.42
C ARG A 38 -13.35 -6.14 -3.57
N GLU A 39 -14.41 -5.43 -3.18
CA GLU A 39 -14.33 -4.29 -2.25
C GLU A 39 -13.37 -3.19 -2.73
N LYS A 40 -13.34 -2.93 -4.06
CA LYS A 40 -12.40 -2.04 -4.75
C LYS A 40 -12.08 -0.78 -3.96
N GLU A 41 -13.06 0.06 -3.68
CA GLU A 41 -12.85 1.35 -3.02
C GLU A 41 -12.37 1.19 -1.57
N ARG A 42 -12.86 0.16 -0.85
CA ARG A 42 -12.41 -0.12 0.53
C ARG A 42 -10.94 -0.52 0.56
N VAL A 43 -10.52 -1.37 -0.38
CA VAL A 43 -9.14 -1.83 -0.48
C VAL A 43 -8.22 -0.71 -0.95
N GLN A 44 -8.64 0.10 -1.93
CA GLN A 44 -7.89 1.28 -2.36
C GLN A 44 -7.65 2.26 -1.20
N LEU A 45 -8.67 2.51 -0.35
CA LEU A 45 -8.51 3.34 0.85
C LEU A 45 -7.51 2.74 1.85
N ALA A 46 -7.57 1.43 2.10
CA ALA A 46 -6.63 0.73 2.97
C ALA A 46 -5.19 0.80 2.43
N ILE A 47 -5.00 0.63 1.13
CA ILE A 47 -3.70 0.78 0.45
C ILE A 47 -3.15 2.19 0.67
N VAL A 48 -3.96 3.24 0.44
CA VAL A 48 -3.55 4.63 0.65
C VAL A 48 -3.14 4.86 2.11
N ALA A 49 -3.96 4.45 3.07
CA ALA A 49 -3.69 4.63 4.49
C ALA A 49 -2.40 3.91 4.94
N LEU A 50 -2.21 2.66 4.52
CA LEU A 50 -1.04 1.85 4.88
C LEU A 50 0.25 2.31 4.19
N SER A 51 0.16 2.91 2.99
CA SER A 51 1.33 3.38 2.23
C SER A 51 2.08 4.52 2.93
N ARG A 52 1.39 5.31 3.75
CA ARG A 52 1.91 6.51 4.43
C ARG A 52 2.56 7.52 3.46
N GLY A 53 1.98 7.68 2.28
CA GLY A 53 2.47 8.63 1.28
C GLY A 53 3.71 8.15 0.52
N ARG A 54 4.12 6.89 0.71
CA ARG A 54 5.29 6.32 0.03
C ARG A 54 4.86 5.44 -1.14
N GLU A 55 5.36 5.77 -2.33
CA GLU A 55 4.99 5.08 -3.58
C GLU A 55 5.46 3.62 -3.62
N ASP A 56 6.64 3.33 -3.07
CA ASP A 56 7.16 1.95 -2.96
C ASP A 56 6.22 1.05 -2.15
N GLU A 57 5.72 1.54 -1.02
CA GLU A 57 4.73 0.82 -0.22
C GLU A 57 3.38 0.70 -0.90
N LEU A 58 2.93 1.77 -1.57
CA LEU A 58 1.69 1.74 -2.35
C LEU A 58 1.71 0.58 -3.35
N LEU A 59 2.81 0.46 -4.12
CA LEU A 59 3.00 -0.60 -5.11
C LEU A 59 3.03 -1.99 -4.47
N ASN A 60 3.75 -2.16 -3.35
CA ASN A 60 3.79 -3.43 -2.62
C ASN A 60 2.39 -3.84 -2.12
N LEU A 61 1.64 -2.89 -1.56
CA LEU A 61 0.28 -3.12 -1.06
C LEU A 61 -0.71 -3.46 -2.19
N ILE A 62 -0.57 -2.84 -3.37
CA ILE A 62 -1.33 -3.22 -4.56
C ILE A 62 -1.04 -4.68 -4.94
N GLN A 63 0.24 -5.08 -4.97
CA GLN A 63 0.61 -6.46 -5.28
C GLN A 63 0.07 -7.44 -4.23
N THR A 64 0.14 -7.11 -2.95
CA THR A 64 -0.48 -7.92 -1.89
C THR A 64 -1.98 -8.06 -2.12
N ALA A 65 -2.67 -6.94 -2.40
CA ALA A 65 -4.11 -6.97 -2.60
C ALA A 65 -4.54 -7.83 -3.78
N LYS A 66 -3.75 -7.85 -4.87
CA LYS A 66 -3.99 -8.71 -6.03
C LYS A 66 -3.88 -10.21 -5.70
N VAL A 67 -3.08 -10.59 -4.69
CA VAL A 67 -2.96 -11.97 -4.22
C VAL A 67 -4.07 -12.30 -3.23
N ASP A 68 -4.21 -11.49 -2.18
CA ASP A 68 -5.31 -11.58 -1.21
C ASP A 68 -5.57 -10.21 -0.57
N TYR A 69 -6.64 -9.55 -1.00
CA TYR A 69 -7.02 -8.23 -0.48
C TYR A 69 -7.40 -8.26 1.01
N ARG A 70 -7.75 -9.42 1.56
CA ARG A 70 -8.14 -9.54 2.98
C ARG A 70 -6.95 -9.28 3.89
N ASP A 71 -5.73 -9.57 3.46
CA ASP A 71 -4.53 -9.27 4.24
C ASP A 71 -4.35 -7.75 4.38
N VAL A 72 -4.54 -7.01 3.29
CA VAL A 72 -4.45 -5.55 3.30
C VAL A 72 -5.52 -4.93 4.21
N LEU A 73 -6.75 -5.45 4.14
CA LEU A 73 -7.83 -5.00 5.02
C LEU A 73 -7.55 -5.34 6.49
N LEU A 74 -7.06 -6.55 6.77
CA LEU A 74 -6.69 -6.97 8.12
C LEU A 74 -5.60 -6.08 8.70
N TRP A 75 -4.56 -5.77 7.93
CA TRP A 75 -3.51 -4.86 8.36
C TRP A 75 -4.03 -3.46 8.64
N ASN A 76 -4.91 -2.94 7.78
CA ASN A 76 -5.51 -1.62 7.99
C ASN A 76 -6.36 -1.57 9.27
N ASP A 77 -7.15 -2.61 9.53
CA ASP A 77 -8.00 -2.71 10.73
C ASP A 77 -7.17 -2.81 12.03
N HIS A 78 -5.96 -3.38 11.94
CA HIS A 78 -5.01 -3.47 13.07
C HIS A 78 -3.96 -2.35 13.12
N GLY A 79 -4.01 -1.36 12.23
CA GLY A 79 -3.11 -0.20 12.21
C GLY A 79 -1.76 -0.40 11.49
N GLY A 80 -1.56 -1.54 10.82
CA GLY A 80 -0.34 -1.90 10.10
C GLY A 80 0.90 -2.00 11.00
N MET A 81 2.08 -2.21 10.40
CA MET A 81 3.35 -2.08 11.13
C MET A 81 3.62 -0.60 11.44
N SER A 82 4.03 -0.26 12.66
CA SER A 82 4.42 1.13 12.98
C SER A 82 5.60 1.58 12.11
N GLU A 83 5.84 2.89 11.98
CA GLU A 83 6.95 3.38 11.15
C GLU A 83 8.29 2.89 11.66
N ALA A 84 8.45 2.82 12.98
CA ALA A 84 9.61 2.24 13.64
C ALA A 84 9.77 0.74 13.33
N ASP A 85 8.68 -0.03 13.29
CA ASP A 85 8.72 -1.45 12.93
C ASP A 85 9.12 -1.64 11.46
N GLY A 86 8.54 -0.82 10.57
CA GLY A 86 8.87 -0.84 9.14
C GLY A 86 10.33 -0.48 8.87
N GLN A 87 10.87 0.55 9.54
CA GLN A 87 12.28 0.92 9.43
C GLN A 87 13.20 -0.21 9.93
N ARG A 88 12.86 -0.85 11.05
CA ARG A 88 13.62 -2.01 11.58
C ARG A 88 13.62 -3.18 10.62
N ALA A 89 12.47 -3.53 10.02
CA ALA A 89 12.37 -4.59 9.04
C ALA A 89 13.25 -4.31 7.81
N ARG A 90 13.22 -3.07 7.29
CA ARG A 90 14.07 -2.64 6.15
C ARG A 90 15.56 -2.72 6.49
N GLN A 91 15.96 -2.24 7.67
CA GLN A 91 17.36 -2.31 8.13
C GLN A 91 17.82 -3.77 8.26
N ALA A 92 16.97 -4.65 8.82
CA ALA A 92 17.28 -6.07 8.93
C ALA A 92 17.50 -6.73 7.56
N VAL A 93 16.64 -6.43 6.57
CA VAL A 93 16.81 -6.92 5.20
C VAL A 93 18.11 -6.41 4.59
N GLN A 94 18.44 -5.12 4.75
CA GLN A 94 19.69 -4.56 4.23
C GLN A 94 20.94 -5.20 4.85
N GLU A 95 20.93 -5.48 6.16
CA GLU A 95 22.05 -6.14 6.83
C GLU A 95 22.22 -7.60 6.38
N ILE A 96 21.11 -8.33 6.18
CA ILE A 96 21.16 -9.69 5.61
C ILE A 96 21.77 -9.65 4.20
N LEU A 97 21.32 -8.72 3.33
CA LEU A 97 21.84 -8.57 1.98
C LEU A 97 23.33 -8.20 1.97
N LYS A 98 23.77 -7.27 2.83
CA LYS A 98 25.19 -6.91 2.98
C LYS A 98 26.04 -8.09 3.45
N ARG A 99 25.52 -8.91 4.35
CA ARG A 99 26.22 -10.10 4.86
C ARG A 99 26.42 -11.12 3.74
N TRP A 100 25.38 -11.40 2.96
CA TRP A 100 25.48 -12.34 1.83
C TRP A 100 26.32 -11.82 0.67
N GLY A 101 26.28 -10.52 0.38
CA GLY A 101 27.13 -9.91 -0.66
C GLY A 101 28.61 -9.77 -0.31
N ARG A 102 29.01 -10.05 0.93
CA ARG A 102 30.42 -10.01 1.40
C ARG A 102 31.09 -11.39 1.36
N ASP A 103 30.28 -12.45 1.20
CA ASP A 103 30.73 -13.84 1.08
C ASP A 103 30.75 -14.32 -0.41
N SER A 104 30.66 -13.39 -1.37
CA SER A 104 30.71 -13.62 -2.83
C SER A 104 32.02 -13.15 -3.45
#